data_AF-A0A4V1TPQ6-F1
#
_entry.id   AF-A0A4V1TPQ6-F1
#
_cell.length_a   1.000
_cell.length_b   1.000
_cell.length_c   1.000
_cell.angle_alpha   90.00
_cell.angle_beta   90.00
_cell.angle_gamma   90.00
#
_symmetry.space_group_name_H-M   'P 1'
#
loop_
_entity.id
_entity.type
_entity.pdbx_description
1 polymer ?
#
loop_
_entity_poly.entity_id
_entity_poly.type
_entity_poly.pdbx_seq_one_letter_code
_entity_poly.pdbx_strand_id
1 'polypeptide(L)'
;MPRLRLRAPRSRPRTHASPGLVFRPPQVVARDQQTLEVRQFYPLPSGLDEALDYTMEAYFFFPRSFGIAPATWPREIFYRNTNILSRLHAHGLSLKVLKNVAHPHNPGALLLDHIGALVTEQAHGGAAMTALAQIYGAELSDAIRSETRQLAWQVRQSRNSKDLAAIFSSSQTLARDCLDALAALRRVRVAAQAFVAIVPPSLLSCLEFAEEYTAAVIDERLSDVAVQMRRNRYAYDGSCTTVATCALLGRALEELKARRAALGFVRPSSPEGEYYTYRLSLLKKELQRSLYVNTRALSTDSFYSNGAAMVGAGIAATWATLAQVPFINNAIRNSVGSLLVASALGIVAYILKDRLKDWVKQK
;
A
#
# COMPACT_ATOMS: atom_id res chain seq x y z
N MET A 1 30.92 -20.22 3.55
CA MET A 1 29.57 -20.11 2.93
C MET A 1 29.70 -19.41 1.58
N PRO A 2 29.35 -20.06 0.46
CA PRO A 2 29.48 -19.45 -0.86
C PRO A 2 28.32 -18.47 -1.11
N ARG A 3 28.66 -17.21 -1.42
CA ARG A 3 27.69 -16.18 -1.84
C ARG A 3 27.31 -16.42 -3.29
N LEU A 4 26.08 -16.86 -3.54
CA LEU A 4 25.49 -16.91 -4.87
C LEU A 4 25.32 -15.49 -5.42
N ARG A 5 26.20 -15.08 -6.33
CA ARG A 5 26.00 -13.87 -7.16
C ARG A 5 25.18 -14.28 -8.39
N LEU A 6 23.90 -13.95 -8.39
CA LEU A 6 23.06 -14.05 -9.59
C LEU A 6 23.50 -12.97 -10.59
N ARG A 7 24.14 -13.39 -11.68
CA ARG A 7 24.41 -12.54 -12.85
C ARG A 7 23.31 -12.83 -13.87
N ALA A 8 22.48 -11.84 -14.18
CA ALA A 8 21.48 -11.98 -15.23
C ALA A 8 22.18 -12.19 -16.61
N PRO A 9 21.71 -13.13 -17.44
CA PRO A 9 22.24 -13.29 -18.79
C PRO A 9 21.93 -12.07 -19.65
N ARG A 10 22.93 -11.57 -20.38
CA ARG A 10 22.76 -10.54 -21.41
C ARG A 10 22.18 -11.18 -22.68
N SER A 11 20.88 -11.45 -22.69
CA SER A 11 20.14 -11.64 -23.93
C SER A 11 19.25 -10.42 -24.13
N ARG A 12 19.46 -9.67 -25.21
CA ARG A 12 18.57 -8.57 -25.60
C ARG A 12 17.17 -9.17 -25.83
N PRO A 13 16.15 -8.78 -25.05
CA PRO A 13 14.78 -9.14 -25.39
C PRO A 13 14.43 -8.47 -26.73
N ARG A 14 13.86 -9.23 -27.66
CA ARG A 14 13.18 -8.67 -28.83
C ARG A 14 11.92 -7.98 -28.31
N THR A 15 12.02 -6.68 -28.07
CA THR A 15 10.89 -5.84 -27.68
C THR A 15 10.18 -5.31 -28.92
N HIS A 16 8.98 -5.79 -29.20
CA HIS A 16 7.95 -4.95 -29.81
C HIS A 16 7.45 -4.03 -28.69
N ALA A 17 8.19 -2.95 -28.41
CA ALA A 17 7.77 -1.96 -27.44
C ALA A 17 6.95 -0.88 -28.16
N SER A 18 5.68 -0.75 -27.78
CA SER A 18 4.92 0.47 -28.03
C SER A 18 5.68 1.65 -27.37
N PRO A 19 5.84 2.79 -28.08
CA PRO A 19 6.64 3.90 -27.59
C PRO A 19 6.02 4.52 -26.34
N GLY A 20 6.73 4.48 -25.21
CA GLY A 20 6.35 5.14 -23.94
C GLY A 20 6.47 4.28 -22.68
N LEU A 21 6.57 2.95 -22.83
CA LEU A 21 6.63 2.01 -21.72
C LEU A 21 8.07 1.80 -21.23
N VAL A 22 8.43 2.37 -20.08
CA VAL A 22 9.70 2.08 -19.40
C VAL A 22 9.64 0.65 -18.83
N PHE A 23 10.15 -0.32 -19.59
CA PHE A 23 10.29 -1.70 -19.12
C PHE A 23 11.20 -1.74 -17.89
N ARG A 24 10.64 -2.14 -16.75
CA ARG A 24 11.42 -2.50 -15.56
C ARG A 24 11.59 -4.02 -15.54
N PRO A 25 12.81 -4.53 -15.33
CA PRO A 25 13.02 -5.96 -15.24
C PRO A 25 12.25 -6.54 -14.03
N PRO A 26 11.82 -7.82 -14.11
CA PRO A 26 11.11 -8.46 -13.03
C PRO A 26 11.97 -8.51 -11.77
N GLN A 27 11.35 -8.20 -10.63
CA GLN A 27 11.98 -8.31 -9.33
C GLN A 27 11.87 -9.75 -8.84
N VAL A 28 13.00 -10.38 -8.55
CA VAL A 28 13.05 -11.74 -8.01
C VAL A 28 13.54 -11.69 -6.58
N VAL A 29 12.73 -12.22 -5.66
CA VAL A 29 13.02 -12.22 -4.22
C VAL A 29 12.81 -13.63 -3.66
N ALA A 30 13.74 -14.11 -2.84
CA ALA A 30 13.51 -15.31 -2.04
C ALA A 30 12.50 -14.96 -0.93
N ARG A 31 11.29 -15.53 -1.02
CA ARG A 31 10.23 -15.30 -0.03
C ARG A 31 10.52 -16.08 1.26
N ASP A 32 10.97 -17.31 1.10
CA ASP A 32 11.44 -18.21 2.15
C ASP A 32 12.49 -19.17 1.56
N GLN A 33 12.90 -20.19 2.33
CA GLN A 33 13.93 -21.15 1.89
C GLN A 33 13.49 -22.03 0.71
N GLN A 34 12.19 -22.12 0.45
CA GLN A 34 11.59 -23.03 -0.53
C GLN A 34 10.83 -22.30 -1.65
N THR A 35 10.55 -21.01 -1.48
CA THR A 35 9.69 -20.22 -2.37
C THR A 35 10.40 -19.00 -2.93
N LEU A 36 10.31 -18.84 -4.25
CA LEU A 36 10.71 -17.63 -4.96
C LEU A 36 9.46 -16.81 -5.32
N GLU A 37 9.53 -15.50 -5.10
CA GLU A 37 8.53 -14.54 -5.58
C GLU A 37 9.10 -13.77 -6.77
N VAL A 38 8.39 -13.78 -7.90
CA VAL A 38 8.70 -13.00 -9.09
C VAL A 38 7.62 -11.93 -9.24
N ARG A 39 8.02 -10.66 -9.25
CA ARG A 39 7.12 -9.51 -9.35
C ARG A 39 7.42 -8.72 -10.62
N GLN A 40 6.41 -8.56 -11.46
CA GLN A 40 6.46 -7.67 -12.61
C GLN A 40 5.41 -6.57 -12.41
N PHE A 41 5.81 -5.33 -12.71
CA PHE A 41 4.91 -4.19 -12.64
C PHE A 41 4.53 -3.79 -14.06
N TYR A 42 3.23 -3.65 -14.27
CA TYR A 42 2.63 -3.17 -15.51
C TYR A 42 1.94 -1.84 -15.21
N PRO A 43 2.08 -0.83 -16.07
CA PRO A 43 1.29 0.38 -15.90
C PRO A 43 -0.18 0.08 -16.16
N LEU A 44 -1.02 0.88 -15.51
CA LEU A 44 -2.44 0.86 -15.76
C LEU A 44 -2.75 1.69 -17.01
N PRO A 45 -3.84 1.39 -17.72
CA PRO A 45 -4.33 2.25 -18.78
C PRO A 45 -4.55 3.67 -18.26
N SER A 46 -4.15 4.66 -19.06
CA SER A 46 -4.24 6.07 -18.72
C SER A 46 -5.56 6.69 -19.14
N GLY A 47 -6.20 6.14 -20.18
CA GLY A 47 -7.54 6.51 -20.65
C GLY A 47 -8.58 5.43 -20.37
N LEU A 48 -9.86 5.83 -20.24
CA LEU A 48 -10.99 4.91 -20.05
C LEU A 48 -11.22 3.97 -21.25
N ASP A 49 -10.82 4.39 -22.44
CA ASP A 49 -10.94 3.62 -23.69
C ASP A 49 -9.65 2.87 -24.07
N GLU A 50 -8.62 2.94 -23.23
CA GLU A 50 -7.33 2.32 -23.48
C GLU A 50 -7.35 0.87 -22.96
N ALA A 51 -7.39 -0.10 -23.89
CA ALA A 51 -7.20 -1.52 -23.56
C ALA A 51 -5.71 -1.87 -23.71
N LEU A 52 -5.08 -2.31 -22.61
CA LEU A 52 -3.69 -2.77 -22.60
C LEU A 52 -3.62 -4.25 -22.29
N ASP A 53 -3.13 -5.04 -23.26
CA ASP A 53 -2.84 -6.45 -23.09
C ASP A 53 -1.37 -6.66 -22.74
N TYR A 54 -1.14 -7.38 -21.64
CA TYR A 54 0.20 -7.72 -21.17
C TYR A 54 0.41 -9.23 -21.26
N THR A 55 1.41 -9.65 -22.04
CA THR A 55 1.85 -11.04 -22.11
C THR A 55 3.21 -11.18 -21.42
N MET A 56 3.33 -12.17 -20.52
CA MET A 56 4.57 -12.49 -19.83
C MET A 56 4.98 -13.92 -20.13
N GLU A 57 6.15 -14.07 -20.77
CA GLU A 57 6.83 -15.36 -20.89
C GLU A 57 7.97 -15.43 -19.89
N ALA A 58 7.95 -16.44 -19.03
CA ALA A 58 8.99 -16.67 -18.03
C ALA A 58 9.68 -18.01 -18.27
N TYR A 59 11.01 -17.97 -18.42
CA TYR A 59 11.85 -19.14 -18.60
C TYR A 59 12.71 -19.35 -17.35
N PHE A 60 12.55 -20.50 -16.69
CA PHE A 60 13.30 -20.85 -15.48
C PHE A 60 14.36 -21.89 -15.81
N PHE A 61 15.62 -21.60 -15.44
CA PHE A 61 16.75 -22.50 -15.65
C PHE A 61 17.24 -23.03 -14.29
N PHE A 62 17.14 -24.34 -14.09
CA PHE A 62 17.62 -25.01 -12.89
C PHE A 62 18.87 -25.83 -13.20
N PRO A 63 19.99 -25.64 -12.47
CA PRO A 63 21.15 -26.51 -12.62
C PRO A 63 20.79 -27.96 -12.27
N ARG A 64 21.40 -28.93 -12.97
CA ARG A 64 21.14 -30.37 -12.75
C ARG A 64 21.35 -30.81 -11.29
N SER A 65 22.24 -30.13 -10.55
CA SER A 65 22.51 -30.39 -9.14
C SER A 65 21.30 -30.17 -8.22
N PHE A 66 20.28 -29.44 -8.65
CA PHE A 66 19.04 -29.25 -7.90
C PHE A 66 18.11 -30.47 -7.95
N GLY A 67 18.41 -31.46 -8.80
CA GLY A 67 17.55 -32.63 -8.97
C GLY A 67 16.19 -32.31 -9.61
N ILE A 68 16.05 -31.13 -10.23
CA ILE A 68 14.85 -30.71 -10.96
C ILE A 68 14.98 -31.19 -12.40
N ALA A 69 14.18 -32.20 -12.75
CA ALA A 69 14.07 -32.79 -14.08
C ALA A 69 12.60 -33.11 -14.38
N PRO A 70 12.18 -33.32 -15.64
CA PRO A 70 10.80 -33.68 -15.96
C PRO A 70 10.28 -34.91 -15.19
N ALA A 71 11.17 -35.84 -14.81
CA ALA A 71 10.82 -37.02 -14.01
C ALA A 71 10.59 -36.72 -12.52
N THR A 72 11.23 -35.68 -11.96
CA THR A 72 11.17 -35.35 -10.53
C THR A 72 10.27 -34.15 -10.23
N TRP A 73 10.13 -33.24 -11.19
CA TRP A 73 9.27 -32.07 -11.12
C TRP A 73 8.57 -31.83 -12.47
N PRO A 74 7.55 -32.64 -12.79
CA PRO A 74 6.81 -32.51 -14.03
C PRO A 74 5.97 -31.23 -14.06
N ARG A 75 5.49 -30.91 -15.27
CA ARG A 75 4.75 -29.67 -15.59
C ARG A 75 3.54 -29.48 -14.67
N GLU A 76 2.81 -30.55 -14.36
CA GLU A 76 1.60 -30.52 -13.55
C GLU A 76 1.93 -30.10 -12.11
N ILE A 77 3.04 -30.59 -11.56
CA ILE A 77 3.51 -30.21 -10.23
C ILE A 77 4.00 -28.76 -10.23
N PHE A 78 4.68 -28.32 -11.31
CA PHE A 78 5.07 -26.92 -11.47
C PHE A 78 3.85 -25.98 -11.39
N TYR A 79 2.82 -26.21 -12.21
CA TYR A 79 1.63 -25.34 -12.22
C TYR A 79 0.83 -25.43 -10.93
N ARG A 80 0.72 -26.62 -10.31
CA ARG A 80 0.07 -26.77 -9.01
C ARG A 80 0.77 -25.98 -7.89
N ASN A 81 2.09 -25.90 -7.95
CA ASN A 81 2.91 -25.20 -6.95
C ASN A 81 3.08 -23.71 -7.29
N THR A 82 2.59 -23.25 -8.45
CA THR A 82 2.71 -21.86 -8.88
C THR A 82 1.46 -21.07 -8.49
N ASN A 83 1.63 -20.03 -7.68
CA ASN A 83 0.56 -19.09 -7.36
C ASN A 83 0.72 -17.81 -8.19
N ILE A 84 -0.20 -17.60 -9.13
CA ILE A 84 -0.27 -16.36 -9.92
C ILE A 84 -1.26 -15.43 -9.22
N LEU A 85 -0.76 -14.29 -8.76
CA LEU A 85 -1.56 -13.26 -8.09
C LEU A 85 -1.42 -11.96 -8.86
N SER A 86 -2.55 -11.38 -9.26
CA SER A 86 -2.63 -10.03 -9.79
C SER A 86 -3.11 -9.10 -8.70
N ARG A 87 -2.40 -7.99 -8.51
CA ARG A 87 -2.80 -6.96 -7.55
C ARG A 87 -2.52 -5.58 -8.10
N LEU A 88 -3.39 -4.63 -7.80
CA LEU A 88 -3.10 -3.22 -7.99
C LEU A 88 -1.94 -2.84 -7.08
N HIS A 89 -0.96 -2.15 -7.64
CA HIS A 89 0.07 -1.54 -6.82
C HIS A 89 -0.50 -0.25 -6.25
N ALA A 90 -0.45 -0.14 -4.93
CA ALA A 90 -0.82 1.05 -4.21
C ALA A 90 0.05 2.24 -4.71
N HIS A 91 -0.48 3.46 -4.62
CA HIS A 91 0.07 4.70 -5.17
C HIS A 91 1.48 5.02 -4.65
N GLY A 92 1.89 4.42 -3.53
CA GLY A 92 3.25 4.55 -2.99
C GLY A 92 3.46 5.88 -2.28
N LEU A 93 2.46 6.30 -1.51
CA LEU A 93 2.50 7.56 -0.76
C LEU A 93 3.59 7.51 0.32
N SER A 94 4.25 8.65 0.56
CA SER A 94 5.27 8.74 1.61
C SER A 94 4.63 8.76 3.00
N LEU A 95 5.39 8.37 4.04
CA LEU A 95 4.89 8.42 5.42
C LEU A 95 4.52 9.86 5.81
N LYS A 96 5.26 10.85 5.28
CA LYS A 96 4.97 12.27 5.46
C LYS A 96 3.56 12.67 4.99
N VAL A 97 3.09 12.11 3.88
CA VAL A 97 1.73 12.35 3.38
C VAL A 97 0.72 11.57 4.23
N LEU A 98 0.99 10.30 4.49
CA LEU A 98 0.05 9.40 5.16
C LEU A 98 -0.17 9.73 6.65
N LYS A 99 0.80 10.33 7.34
CA LYS A 99 0.62 10.80 8.72
C LYS A 99 -0.22 12.09 8.82
N ASN A 100 -0.40 12.81 7.71
CA ASN A 100 -1.19 14.04 7.69
C ASN A 100 -2.59 13.78 7.12
N VAL A 101 -3.57 13.61 8.00
CA VAL A 101 -4.99 13.38 7.62
C VAL A 101 -5.66 14.61 6.99
N ALA A 102 -5.02 15.78 7.00
CA ALA A 102 -5.50 16.96 6.27
C ALA A 102 -4.97 17.03 4.82
N HIS A 103 -4.07 16.11 4.44
CA HIS A 103 -3.50 16.12 3.10
C HIS A 103 -4.51 15.54 2.10
N PRO A 104 -4.83 16.23 0.98
CA PRO A 104 -5.88 15.79 0.04
C PRO A 104 -5.67 14.38 -0.54
N HIS A 105 -4.41 13.98 -0.75
CA HIS A 105 -4.06 12.65 -1.26
C HIS A 105 -3.98 11.56 -0.18
N ASN A 106 -4.26 11.87 1.09
CA ASN A 106 -4.28 10.87 2.14
C ASN A 106 -5.62 10.11 2.08
N PRO A 107 -5.62 8.77 1.94
CA PRO A 107 -6.86 7.98 1.99
C PRO A 107 -7.67 8.19 3.28
N GLY A 108 -6.99 8.52 4.39
CA GLY A 108 -7.61 8.91 5.65
C GLY A 108 -8.38 10.24 5.58
N ALA A 109 -7.95 11.20 4.76
CA ALA A 109 -8.69 12.44 4.53
C ALA A 109 -10.02 12.16 3.82
N LEU A 110 -9.96 11.39 2.72
CA LEU A 110 -11.15 10.97 1.97
C LEU A 110 -12.11 10.16 2.85
N LEU A 111 -11.59 9.30 3.72
CA LEU A 111 -12.41 8.58 4.69
C LEU A 111 -13.12 9.52 5.66
N LEU A 112 -12.44 10.54 6.18
CA LEU A 112 -13.06 11.53 7.08
C LEU A 112 -14.16 12.30 6.38
N ASP A 113 -13.96 12.71 5.12
CA ASP A 113 -14.98 13.38 4.32
C ASP A 113 -16.20 12.48 4.11
N HIS A 114 -15.98 11.21 3.76
CA HIS A 114 -17.07 10.24 3.61
C HIS A 114 -17.79 9.94 4.93
N ILE A 115 -17.08 9.86 6.05
CA ILE A 115 -17.67 9.69 7.39
C ILE A 115 -18.54 10.90 7.73
N GLY A 116 -18.07 12.13 7.47
CA GLY A 116 -18.84 13.35 7.68
C GLY A 116 -20.10 13.41 6.82
N ALA A 117 -20.03 12.89 5.59
CA ALA A 117 -21.15 12.82 4.68
C ALA A 117 -22.19 11.75 5.02
N LEU A 118 -21.96 10.86 6.00
CA LEU A 118 -22.92 9.81 6.38
C LEU A 118 -24.25 10.35 6.93
N VAL A 119 -24.25 11.58 7.44
CA VAL A 119 -25.47 12.26 7.92
C VAL A 119 -26.24 12.92 6.76
N THR A 120 -25.69 12.90 5.55
CA THR A 120 -26.27 13.51 4.36
C THR A 120 -26.76 12.44 3.37
N GLU A 121 -27.59 12.84 2.40
CA GLU A 121 -28.05 11.95 1.31
C GLU A 121 -26.93 11.52 0.34
N GLN A 122 -25.72 12.08 0.48
CA GLN A 122 -24.54 11.78 -0.35
C GLN A 122 -23.63 10.68 0.22
N ALA A 123 -24.16 9.87 1.15
CA ALA A 123 -23.43 8.79 1.79
C ALA A 123 -22.92 7.77 0.74
N HIS A 124 -21.61 7.54 0.75
CA HIS A 124 -20.98 6.56 -0.14
C HIS A 124 -21.24 5.14 0.37
N GLY A 125 -21.27 4.16 -0.55
CA GLY A 125 -21.52 2.77 -0.21
C GLY A 125 -20.47 2.22 0.77
N GLY A 126 -20.92 1.49 1.79
CA GLY A 126 -20.03 1.00 2.86
C GLY A 126 -18.86 0.13 2.37
N ALA A 127 -19.03 -0.59 1.26
CA ALA A 127 -17.96 -1.35 0.63
C ALA A 127 -16.79 -0.45 0.14
N ALA A 128 -17.07 0.73 -0.40
CA ALA A 128 -16.05 1.67 -0.85
C ALA A 128 -15.26 2.25 0.32
N MET A 129 -15.94 2.60 1.42
CA MET A 129 -15.28 3.07 2.64
C MET A 129 -14.38 1.98 3.24
N THR A 130 -14.85 0.74 3.30
CA THR A 130 -14.04 -0.39 3.78
C THR A 130 -12.81 -0.60 2.86
N ALA A 131 -12.97 -0.51 1.54
CA ALA A 131 -11.84 -0.61 0.62
C ALA A 131 -10.82 0.53 0.82
N LEU A 132 -11.28 1.77 1.06
CA LEU A 132 -10.40 2.91 1.38
C LEU A 132 -9.65 2.71 2.70
N ALA A 133 -10.30 2.16 3.73
CA ALA A 133 -9.64 1.83 5.00
C ALA A 133 -8.59 0.73 4.84
N GLN A 134 -8.88 -0.29 4.03
CA GLN A 134 -7.92 -1.34 3.65
C GLN A 134 -6.70 -0.74 2.93
N ILE A 135 -6.93 0.10 1.91
CA ILE A 135 -5.88 0.80 1.17
C ILE A 135 -5.05 1.67 2.11
N TYR A 136 -5.68 2.44 3.00
CA TYR A 136 -4.98 3.31 3.92
C TYR A 136 -4.04 2.53 4.84
N GLY A 137 -4.53 1.45 5.47
CA GLY A 137 -3.71 0.60 6.34
C GLY A 137 -2.57 -0.09 5.59
N ALA A 138 -2.81 -0.54 4.36
CA ALA A 138 -1.79 -1.17 3.51
C ALA A 138 -0.71 -0.17 3.09
N GLU A 139 -1.08 1.00 2.59
CA GLU A 139 -0.15 2.09 2.19
C GLU A 139 0.69 2.56 3.36
N LEU A 140 0.07 2.78 4.52
CA LEU A 140 0.77 3.23 5.72
C LEU A 140 1.82 2.21 6.17
N SER A 141 1.44 0.93 6.17
CA SER A 141 2.35 -0.16 6.50
C SER A 141 3.51 -0.29 5.50
N ASP A 142 3.24 -0.13 4.20
CA ASP A 142 4.25 -0.21 3.16
C ASP A 142 5.21 1.00 3.21
N ALA A 143 4.71 2.20 3.47
CA ALA A 143 5.50 3.42 3.66
C ALA A 143 6.46 3.30 4.85
N ILE A 144 5.96 2.85 6.01
CA ILE A 144 6.79 2.58 7.21
C ILE A 144 7.88 1.56 6.89
N ARG A 145 7.52 0.45 6.21
CA ARG A 145 8.50 -0.55 5.76
C ARG A 145 9.53 0.03 4.80
N SER A 146 9.15 0.98 3.96
CA SER A 146 10.05 1.62 2.99
C SER A 146 11.07 2.54 3.69
N GLU A 147 10.59 3.46 4.53
CA GLU A 147 11.45 4.43 5.22
C GLU A 147 12.39 3.74 6.22
N THR A 148 11.89 2.73 6.95
CA THR A 148 12.74 1.92 7.84
C THR A 148 13.81 1.14 7.08
N ARG A 149 13.49 0.61 5.88
CA ARG A 149 14.48 -0.04 4.99
C ARG A 149 15.53 0.95 4.50
N GLN A 150 15.14 2.18 4.17
CA GLN A 150 16.06 3.23 3.77
C GLN A 150 17.01 3.60 4.91
N LEU A 151 16.49 3.78 6.13
CA LEU A 151 17.31 4.04 7.31
C LEU A 151 18.26 2.87 7.62
N ALA A 152 17.74 1.64 7.60
CA ALA A 152 18.56 0.43 7.74
C ALA A 152 19.68 0.34 6.69
N TRP A 153 19.41 0.75 5.45
CA TRP A 153 20.42 0.83 4.41
C TRP A 153 21.49 1.89 4.74
N GLN A 154 21.09 3.08 5.22
CA GLN A 154 22.03 4.12 5.66
C GLN A 154 22.92 3.62 6.81
N VAL A 155 22.34 2.91 7.79
CA VAL A 155 23.11 2.28 8.88
C VAL A 155 24.16 1.33 8.34
N ARG A 156 23.83 0.49 7.35
CA ARG A 156 24.80 -0.45 6.77
C ARG A 156 25.89 0.22 5.93
N GLN A 157 25.59 1.38 5.34
CA GLN A 157 26.52 2.12 4.49
C GLN A 157 27.40 3.11 5.26
N SER A 158 27.19 3.29 6.57
CA SER A 158 27.96 4.27 7.34
C SER A 158 29.46 3.97 7.31
N ARG A 159 30.24 5.03 7.18
CA ARG A 159 31.70 4.99 7.02
C ARG A 159 32.44 5.64 8.18
N ASN A 160 31.75 6.37 9.04
CA ASN A 160 32.35 7.06 10.18
C ASN A 160 31.29 7.39 11.24
N SER A 161 31.73 7.98 12.35
CA SER A 161 30.88 8.43 13.45
C SER A 161 29.97 9.62 13.09
N LYS A 162 30.38 10.49 12.15
CA LYS A 162 29.54 11.61 11.69
C LYS A 162 28.28 11.13 10.98
N ASP A 163 28.37 10.05 10.21
CA ASP A 163 27.22 9.41 9.58
C ASP A 163 26.22 8.91 10.63
N LEU A 164 26.71 8.39 11.77
CA LEU A 164 25.84 7.93 12.86
C LEU A 164 25.07 9.08 13.51
N ALA A 165 25.64 10.29 13.61
CA ALA A 165 24.92 11.46 14.10
C ALA A 165 23.76 11.85 13.18
N ALA A 166 23.96 11.81 11.85
CA ALA A 166 22.89 12.04 10.89
C ALA A 166 21.81 10.94 10.93
N ILE A 167 22.22 9.69 11.14
CA ILE A 167 21.31 8.54 11.35
C ILE A 167 20.51 8.71 12.63
N PHE A 168 21.09 9.25 13.71
CA PHE A 168 20.36 9.55 14.94
C PHE A 168 19.22 10.54 14.68
N SER A 169 19.49 11.66 14.01
CA SER A 169 18.44 12.63 13.62
C SER A 169 17.38 11.98 12.73
N SER A 170 17.78 11.16 11.77
CA SER A 170 16.85 10.43 10.91
C SER A 170 16.00 9.41 11.68
N SER A 171 16.57 8.75 12.69
CA SER A 171 15.87 7.82 13.58
C SER A 171 14.85 8.54 14.45
N GLN A 172 15.19 9.75 14.93
CA GLN A 172 14.26 10.60 15.68
C GLN A 172 13.06 11.00 14.83
N THR A 173 13.28 11.48 13.60
CA THR A 173 12.20 11.82 12.68
C THR A 173 11.34 10.59 12.37
N LEU A 174 11.94 9.45 12.05
CA LEU A 174 11.22 8.23 11.75
C LEU A 174 10.35 7.75 12.91
N ALA A 175 10.89 7.73 14.13
CA ALA A 175 10.15 7.29 15.32
C ALA A 175 8.91 8.18 15.55
N ARG A 176 9.08 9.50 15.46
CA ARG A 176 7.98 10.46 15.56
C ARG A 176 6.95 10.25 14.45
N ASP A 177 7.41 10.11 13.21
CA ASP A 177 6.55 9.97 12.04
C ASP A 177 5.70 8.69 12.10
N CYS A 178 6.27 7.59 12.61
CA CYS A 178 5.55 6.35 12.88
C CYS A 178 4.42 6.53 13.92
N LEU A 179 4.70 7.23 15.04
CA LEU A 179 3.70 7.49 16.07
C LEU A 179 2.60 8.45 15.58
N ASP A 180 2.97 9.50 14.85
CA ASP A 180 2.04 10.44 14.22
C ASP A 180 1.13 9.74 13.20
N ALA A 181 1.68 8.81 12.41
CA ALA A 181 0.92 7.97 11.50
C ALA A 181 -0.09 7.07 12.21
N LEU A 182 0.29 6.45 13.33
CA LEU A 182 -0.63 5.65 14.13
C LEU A 182 -1.71 6.52 14.79
N ALA A 183 -1.37 7.74 15.20
CA ALA A 183 -2.34 8.72 15.69
C ALA A 183 -3.30 9.20 14.58
N ALA A 184 -2.81 9.38 13.35
CA ALA A 184 -3.62 9.69 12.17
C ALA A 184 -4.67 8.62 11.91
N LEU A 185 -4.28 7.35 11.85
CA LEU A 185 -5.20 6.23 11.66
C LEU A 185 -6.24 6.13 12.79
N ARG A 186 -5.82 6.34 14.04
CA ARG A 186 -6.72 6.36 15.20
C ARG A 186 -7.71 7.52 15.15
N ARG A 187 -7.31 8.70 14.67
CA ARG A 187 -8.24 9.83 14.46
C ARG A 187 -9.37 9.45 13.51
N VAL A 188 -9.06 8.78 12.40
CA VAL A 188 -10.08 8.26 11.46
C VAL A 188 -10.96 7.22 12.15
N ARG A 189 -10.39 6.30 12.92
CA ARG A 189 -11.17 5.30 13.69
C ARG A 189 -12.11 5.94 14.70
N VAL A 190 -11.64 6.92 15.47
CA VAL A 190 -12.46 7.63 16.47
C VAL A 190 -13.57 8.43 15.80
N ALA A 191 -13.28 9.09 14.66
CA ALA A 191 -14.30 9.76 13.87
C ALA A 191 -15.39 8.78 13.41
N ALA A 192 -15.01 7.61 12.89
CA ALA A 192 -15.98 6.57 12.51
C ALA A 192 -16.77 6.04 13.73
N GLN A 193 -16.13 5.89 14.89
CA GLN A 193 -16.79 5.45 16.13
C GLN A 193 -17.86 6.41 16.62
N ALA A 194 -17.70 7.72 16.39
CA ALA A 194 -18.73 8.71 16.72
C ALA A 194 -20.05 8.48 15.96
N PHE A 195 -19.99 7.80 14.81
CA PHE A 195 -21.13 7.46 13.97
C PHE A 195 -21.46 5.96 13.99
N VAL A 196 -21.14 5.25 15.08
CA VAL A 196 -21.30 3.77 15.19
C VAL A 196 -22.71 3.26 14.85
N ALA A 197 -23.75 4.08 15.06
CA ALA A 197 -25.14 3.71 14.76
C ALA A 197 -25.44 3.63 13.24
N ILE A 198 -24.67 4.33 12.41
CA ILE A 198 -24.91 4.44 10.94
C ILE A 198 -23.71 3.96 10.11
N VAL A 199 -22.52 3.93 10.68
CA VAL A 199 -21.31 3.47 10.01
C VAL A 199 -21.40 1.98 9.70
N PRO A 200 -21.01 1.54 8.49
CA PRO A 200 -20.89 0.12 8.17
C PRO A 200 -20.00 -0.61 9.18
N PRO A 201 -20.46 -1.71 9.81
CA PRO A 201 -19.66 -2.43 10.81
C PRO A 201 -18.30 -2.90 10.27
N SER A 202 -18.26 -3.26 8.97
CA SER A 202 -17.03 -3.67 8.29
C SER A 202 -15.96 -2.57 8.25
N LEU A 203 -16.35 -1.30 8.22
CA LEU A 203 -15.41 -0.17 8.25
C LEU A 203 -14.70 -0.08 9.61
N LEU A 204 -15.45 -0.20 10.71
CA LEU A 204 -14.90 -0.14 12.06
C LEU A 204 -13.91 -1.28 12.32
N SER A 205 -14.30 -2.50 11.97
CA SER A 205 -13.41 -3.67 12.06
C SER A 205 -12.17 -3.48 11.19
N CYS A 206 -12.32 -2.97 9.97
CA CYS A 206 -11.18 -2.72 9.09
C CYS A 206 -10.22 -1.66 9.64
N LEU A 207 -10.72 -0.56 10.21
CA LEU A 207 -9.89 0.49 10.81
C LEU A 207 -9.15 -0.02 12.07
N GLU A 208 -9.80 -0.88 12.84
CA GLU A 208 -9.16 -1.57 13.96
C GLU A 208 -8.06 -2.53 13.49
N PHE A 209 -8.33 -3.35 12.48
CA PHE A 209 -7.33 -4.23 11.87
C PHE A 209 -6.15 -3.45 11.27
N ALA A 210 -6.42 -2.30 10.65
CA ALA A 210 -5.40 -1.40 10.14
C ALA A 210 -4.51 -0.87 11.28
N GLU A 211 -5.10 -0.47 12.41
CA GLU A 211 -4.35 0.05 13.56
C GLU A 211 -3.50 -1.05 14.20
N GLU A 212 -4.07 -2.24 14.42
CA GLU A 212 -3.37 -3.40 14.97
C GLU A 212 -2.18 -3.81 14.09
N TYR A 213 -2.40 -3.92 12.78
CA TYR A 213 -1.36 -4.29 11.82
C TYR A 213 -0.27 -3.24 11.74
N THR A 214 -0.62 -1.96 11.61
CA THR A 214 0.33 -0.84 11.53
C THR A 214 1.19 -0.78 12.78
N ALA A 215 0.57 -0.92 13.97
CA ALA A 215 1.32 -0.96 15.22
C ALA A 215 2.32 -2.13 15.24
N ALA A 216 1.98 -3.29 14.68
CA ALA A 216 2.90 -4.43 14.61
C ALA A 216 4.05 -4.21 13.64
N VAL A 217 3.77 -3.53 12.52
CA VAL A 217 4.80 -3.13 11.57
C VAL A 217 5.77 -2.15 12.22
N ILE A 218 5.29 -1.14 12.96
CA ILE A 218 6.16 -0.17 13.64
C ILE A 218 7.06 -0.88 14.65
N ASP A 219 6.48 -1.74 15.50
CA ASP A 219 7.20 -2.50 16.52
C ASP A 219 8.34 -3.33 15.91
N GLU A 220 8.01 -4.14 14.89
CA GLU A 220 8.97 -4.96 14.15
C GLU A 220 10.08 -4.12 13.52
N ARG A 221 9.72 -3.02 12.85
CA ARG A 221 10.65 -2.26 12.02
C ARG A 221 11.57 -1.34 12.84
N LEU A 222 11.08 -0.69 13.89
CA LEU A 222 11.94 0.11 14.78
C LEU A 222 12.89 -0.78 15.58
N SER A 223 12.43 -1.96 15.99
CA SER A 223 13.29 -2.98 16.62
C SER A 223 14.42 -3.43 15.68
N ASP A 224 14.12 -3.68 14.40
CA ASP A 224 15.13 -4.04 13.39
C ASP A 224 16.19 -2.93 13.21
N VAL A 225 15.77 -1.65 13.18
CA VAL A 225 16.72 -0.52 13.13
C VAL A 225 17.64 -0.52 14.37
N ALA A 226 17.09 -0.70 15.57
CA ALA A 226 17.88 -0.76 16.79
C ALA A 226 18.90 -1.91 16.79
N VAL A 227 18.51 -3.10 16.31
CA VAL A 227 19.43 -4.23 16.15
C VAL A 227 20.54 -3.92 15.15
N GLN A 228 20.21 -3.30 14.01
CA GLN A 228 21.20 -2.95 13.00
C GLN A 228 22.18 -1.88 13.48
N MET A 229 21.70 -0.90 14.26
CA MET A 229 22.55 0.10 14.90
C MET A 229 23.59 -0.53 15.82
N ARG A 230 23.19 -1.50 16.67
CA ARG A 230 24.11 -2.20 17.58
C ARG A 230 25.15 -3.06 16.86
N ARG A 231 24.82 -3.54 15.65
CA ARG A 231 25.73 -4.35 14.81
C ARG A 231 26.67 -3.49 13.97
N ASN A 232 26.55 -2.17 14.00
CA ASN A 232 27.40 -1.30 13.23
C ASN A 232 28.84 -1.31 13.78
N ARG A 233 29.85 -1.35 12.90
CA ARG A 233 31.26 -1.35 13.31
C ARG A 233 31.69 -0.09 14.06
N TYR A 234 30.99 1.01 13.86
CA TYR A 234 31.22 2.30 14.53
C TYR A 234 30.32 2.50 15.75
N ALA A 235 29.58 1.46 16.18
CA ALA A 235 28.59 1.58 17.23
C ALA A 235 29.16 2.05 18.59
N TYR A 236 30.43 1.71 18.85
CA TYR A 236 31.11 1.92 20.13
C TYR A 236 32.31 2.86 19.94
N ASP A 237 32.05 4.07 19.48
CA ASP A 237 33.04 5.11 19.20
C ASP A 237 33.25 6.12 20.35
N GLY A 238 32.62 5.89 21.51
CA GLY A 238 32.65 6.80 22.66
C GLY A 238 31.70 8.00 22.55
N SER A 239 31.02 8.21 21.42
CA SER A 239 30.08 9.33 21.22
C SER A 239 28.71 9.13 21.88
N CYS A 240 28.44 7.93 22.42
CA CYS A 240 27.14 7.49 22.91
C CYS A 240 25.99 7.55 21.87
N THR A 241 26.26 7.85 20.59
CA THR A 241 25.22 8.03 19.56
C THR A 241 24.35 6.78 19.37
N THR A 242 24.95 5.59 19.34
CA THR A 242 24.23 4.32 19.24
C THR A 242 23.31 4.08 20.45
N VAL A 243 23.82 4.37 21.64
CA VAL A 243 23.06 4.21 22.89
C VAL A 243 21.90 5.19 22.90
N ALA A 244 22.13 6.46 22.56
CA ALA A 244 21.10 7.48 22.44
C ALA A 244 20.04 7.09 21.40
N THR A 245 20.45 6.59 20.23
CA THR A 245 19.52 6.09 19.19
C THR A 245 18.68 4.93 19.72
N CYS A 246 19.29 3.94 20.36
CA CYS A 246 18.58 2.79 20.93
C CYS A 246 17.60 3.22 22.04
N ALA A 247 18.00 4.16 22.91
CA ALA A 247 17.14 4.69 23.96
C ALA A 247 15.95 5.47 23.38
N LEU A 248 16.18 6.27 22.33
CA LEU A 248 15.14 6.98 21.61
C LEU A 248 14.12 6.01 20.98
N LEU A 249 14.59 5.00 20.25
CA LEU A 249 13.72 3.98 19.65
C LEU A 249 12.99 3.17 20.72
N GLY A 250 13.69 2.84 21.81
CA GLY A 250 13.11 2.14 22.96
C GLY A 250 11.94 2.90 23.60
N ARG A 251 12.04 4.22 23.74
CA ARG A 251 10.93 5.04 24.26
C ARG A 251 9.70 4.99 23.34
N ALA A 252 9.88 5.11 22.03
CA ALA A 252 8.79 4.99 21.07
C ALA A 252 8.14 3.60 21.09
N LEU A 253 8.95 2.55 21.26
CA LEU A 253 8.47 1.16 21.38
C LEU A 253 7.71 0.93 22.69
N GLU A 254 8.12 1.50 23.81
CA GLU A 254 7.39 1.42 25.08
C GLU A 254 6.04 2.14 25.00
N GLU A 255 5.99 3.33 24.39
CA GLU A 255 4.71 4.03 24.13
C GLU A 255 3.78 3.18 23.27
N LEU A 256 4.31 2.60 22.20
CA LEU A 256 3.56 1.70 21.31
C LEU A 256 3.06 0.46 22.06
N LYS A 257 3.89 -0.16 22.89
CA LYS A 257 3.54 -1.34 23.69
C LYS A 257 2.44 -1.03 24.69
N ALA A 258 2.51 0.11 25.38
CA ALA A 258 1.47 0.57 26.30
C ALA A 258 0.14 0.79 25.55
N ARG A 259 0.18 1.43 24.38
CA ARG A 259 -1.00 1.64 23.53
C ARG A 259 -1.62 0.34 23.05
N ARG A 260 -0.82 -0.61 22.56
CA ARG A 260 -1.30 -1.93 22.14
C ARG A 260 -1.96 -2.69 23.29
N ALA A 261 -1.38 -2.59 24.49
CA ALA A 261 -1.95 -3.21 25.69
C ALA A 261 -3.33 -2.62 26.02
N ALA A 262 -3.45 -1.29 25.99
CA ALA A 262 -4.70 -0.59 26.27
C ALA A 262 -5.82 -0.92 25.25
N LEU A 263 -5.44 -1.27 24.02
CA LEU A 263 -6.38 -1.65 22.96
C LEU A 263 -6.65 -3.16 22.89
N GLY A 264 -6.03 -3.97 23.75
CA GLY A 264 -6.20 -5.43 23.72
C GLY A 264 -5.58 -6.11 22.48
N PHE A 265 -4.65 -5.44 21.79
CA PHE A 265 -4.00 -6.02 20.61
C PHE A 265 -3.05 -7.14 21.00
N VAL A 266 -3.03 -8.22 20.19
CA VAL A 266 -2.15 -9.36 20.41
C VAL A 266 -0.70 -8.90 20.36
N ARG A 267 0.12 -9.34 21.31
CA ARG A 267 1.56 -8.99 21.39
C ARG A 267 2.37 -10.28 21.47
N PRO A 268 3.62 -10.29 20.97
CA PRO A 268 4.48 -11.47 21.11
C PRO A 268 4.68 -11.90 22.57
N SER A 269 4.63 -10.94 23.50
CA SER A 269 4.80 -11.16 24.93
C SER A 269 3.49 -11.37 25.69
N SER A 270 2.32 -11.44 25.03
CA SER A 270 1.04 -11.71 25.71
C SER A 270 0.78 -13.23 25.80
N PRO A 271 -0.17 -13.68 26.64
CA PRO A 271 -0.55 -15.10 26.72
C PRO A 271 -0.97 -15.69 25.37
N GLU A 272 -1.58 -14.88 24.50
CA GLU A 272 -1.99 -15.24 23.14
C GLU A 272 -0.85 -15.10 22.11
N GLY A 273 0.38 -14.86 22.56
CA GLY A 273 1.55 -14.59 21.73
C GLY A 273 1.87 -15.70 20.73
N GLU A 274 1.49 -16.95 21.03
CA GLU A 274 1.63 -18.10 20.12
C GLU A 274 0.90 -17.87 18.79
N TYR A 275 -0.24 -17.17 18.83
CA TYR A 275 -1.04 -16.86 17.64
C TYR A 275 -0.63 -15.56 16.96
N TYR A 276 0.36 -14.83 17.49
CA TYR A 276 0.74 -13.50 17.00
C TYR A 276 1.07 -13.49 15.50
N THR A 277 1.93 -14.42 15.05
CA THR A 277 2.35 -14.50 13.65
C THR A 277 1.19 -14.88 12.72
N TYR A 278 0.29 -15.76 13.19
CA TYR A 278 -0.91 -16.13 12.46
C TYR A 278 -1.88 -14.95 12.34
N ARG A 279 -2.16 -14.24 13.44
CA ARG A 279 -2.99 -13.03 13.48
C ARG A 279 -2.45 -11.97 12.53
N LEU A 280 -1.15 -11.69 12.57
CA LEU A 280 -0.53 -10.70 11.70
C LEU A 280 -0.66 -11.06 10.21
N SER A 281 -0.61 -12.36 9.88
CA SER A 281 -0.81 -12.86 8.53
C SER A 281 -2.25 -12.67 8.05
N LEU A 282 -3.24 -12.86 8.93
CA LEU A 282 -4.65 -12.60 8.62
C LEU A 282 -4.91 -11.10 8.42
N LEU A 283 -4.43 -10.26 9.34
CA LEU A 283 -4.56 -8.81 9.25
C LEU A 283 -3.98 -8.27 7.95
N LYS A 284 -2.77 -8.72 7.58
CA LYS A 284 -2.13 -8.34 6.31
C LYS A 284 -3.01 -8.71 5.11
N LYS A 285 -3.56 -9.93 5.09
CA LYS A 285 -4.41 -10.39 3.98
C LYS A 285 -5.67 -9.56 3.88
N GLU A 286 -6.29 -9.22 5.01
CA GLU A 286 -7.51 -8.41 5.04
C GLU A 286 -7.26 -6.99 4.53
N LEU A 287 -6.19 -6.33 4.96
CA LEU A 287 -5.84 -4.98 4.49
C LEU A 287 -5.43 -4.94 3.01
N GLN A 288 -4.89 -6.03 2.49
CA GLN A 288 -4.50 -6.11 1.08
C GLN A 288 -5.64 -6.59 0.18
N ARG A 289 -6.81 -6.94 0.74
CA ARG A 289 -7.91 -7.56 0.01
C ARG A 289 -8.43 -6.69 -1.13
N SER A 290 -8.61 -5.39 -0.90
CA SER A 290 -9.04 -4.43 -1.93
C SER A 290 -8.03 -4.26 -3.07
N LEU A 291 -6.77 -4.63 -2.86
CA LEU A 291 -5.73 -4.54 -3.88
C LEU A 291 -5.68 -5.78 -4.79
N TYR A 292 -6.23 -6.92 -4.35
CA TYR A 292 -6.19 -8.14 -5.18
C TYR A 292 -7.27 -8.10 -6.25
N VAL A 293 -6.84 -8.31 -7.50
CA VAL A 293 -7.76 -8.49 -8.63
C VAL A 293 -8.07 -9.97 -8.70
N ASN A 294 -9.33 -10.34 -8.56
CA ASN A 294 -9.75 -11.73 -8.67
C ASN A 294 -9.84 -12.10 -10.16
N THR A 295 -8.81 -12.81 -10.62
CA THR A 295 -8.64 -13.24 -12.02
C THR A 295 -9.45 -14.48 -12.39
N ARG A 296 -10.20 -15.07 -11.45
CA ARG A 296 -10.96 -16.31 -11.65
C ARG A 296 -12.47 -16.08 -11.86
N ALA A 297 -12.96 -14.86 -11.75
CA ALA A 297 -14.37 -14.59 -12.00
C ALA A 297 -14.62 -14.47 -13.50
N LEU A 298 -15.49 -15.35 -14.00
CA LEU A 298 -16.08 -15.28 -15.32
C LEU A 298 -16.73 -13.90 -15.57
N SER A 299 -16.77 -13.53 -16.83
CA SER A 299 -17.21 -12.25 -17.43
C SER A 299 -18.69 -11.86 -17.20
N THR A 300 -19.33 -12.33 -16.12
CA THR A 300 -20.78 -12.20 -15.91
C THR A 300 -21.21 -11.70 -14.54
N ASP A 301 -20.30 -11.28 -13.64
CA ASP A 301 -20.71 -10.70 -12.36
C ASP A 301 -20.60 -9.17 -12.31
N SER A 302 -21.78 -8.54 -12.24
CA SER A 302 -22.05 -7.12 -11.98
C SER A 302 -21.30 -6.54 -10.76
N PHE A 303 -20.79 -7.41 -9.87
CA PHE A 303 -20.01 -7.03 -8.68
C PHE A 303 -18.69 -6.31 -9.00
N TYR A 304 -18.06 -6.61 -10.16
CA TYR A 304 -16.88 -5.87 -10.62
C TYR A 304 -17.21 -4.47 -11.11
N SER A 305 -18.40 -4.28 -11.70
CA SER A 305 -18.81 -2.95 -12.15
C SER A 305 -18.97 -2.00 -10.96
N ASN A 306 -19.55 -2.44 -9.85
CA ASN A 306 -19.80 -1.53 -8.74
C ASN A 306 -18.55 -1.26 -7.88
N GLY A 307 -17.70 -2.25 -7.61
CA GLY A 307 -16.49 -2.06 -6.81
C GLY A 307 -15.36 -1.36 -7.56
N ALA A 308 -15.06 -1.82 -8.78
CA ALA A 308 -14.03 -1.22 -9.62
C ALA A 308 -14.49 0.11 -10.24
N ALA A 309 -15.79 0.30 -10.53
CA ALA A 309 -16.27 1.64 -10.91
C ALA A 309 -16.48 2.56 -9.70
N MET A 310 -16.63 2.09 -8.44
CA MET A 310 -16.58 2.97 -7.26
C MET A 310 -15.15 3.37 -6.89
N VAL A 311 -14.19 2.44 -6.93
CA VAL A 311 -12.76 2.76 -6.76
C VAL A 311 -12.29 3.60 -7.95
N GLY A 312 -12.73 3.27 -9.17
CA GLY A 312 -12.54 4.05 -10.38
C GLY A 312 -13.22 5.41 -10.32
N ALA A 313 -14.41 5.54 -9.75
CA ALA A 313 -15.10 6.81 -9.54
C ALA A 313 -14.49 7.63 -8.40
N GLY A 314 -13.96 7.00 -7.35
CA GLY A 314 -13.20 7.69 -6.30
C GLY A 314 -11.87 8.22 -6.83
N ILE A 315 -11.17 7.41 -7.64
CA ILE A 315 -9.97 7.82 -8.38
C ILE A 315 -10.32 8.88 -9.43
N ALA A 316 -11.43 8.74 -10.15
CA ALA A 316 -11.88 9.71 -11.16
C ALA A 316 -12.39 11.01 -10.52
N ALA A 317 -13.02 10.98 -9.35
CA ALA A 317 -13.40 12.15 -8.57
C ALA A 317 -12.17 12.86 -8.00
N THR A 318 -11.15 12.09 -7.60
CA THR A 318 -9.82 12.61 -7.27
C THR A 318 -9.17 13.27 -8.49
N TRP A 319 -9.33 12.71 -9.70
CA TRP A 319 -8.89 13.31 -10.95
C TRP A 319 -9.72 14.52 -11.40
N ALA A 320 -11.02 14.54 -11.15
CA ALA A 320 -11.91 15.65 -11.46
C ALA A 320 -11.63 16.86 -10.55
N THR A 321 -11.31 16.61 -9.27
CA THR A 321 -10.80 17.65 -8.36
C THR A 321 -9.39 18.10 -8.76
N LEU A 322 -8.48 17.20 -9.15
CA LEU A 322 -7.17 17.54 -9.73
C LEU A 322 -7.29 18.46 -10.97
N ALA A 323 -8.28 18.21 -11.82
CA ALA A 323 -8.50 19.01 -13.02
C ALA A 323 -9.08 20.40 -12.74
N GLN A 324 -9.74 20.64 -11.60
CA GLN A 324 -10.38 21.93 -11.26
C GLN A 324 -9.44 22.94 -10.57
N VAL A 325 -8.36 22.48 -9.93
CA VAL A 325 -7.44 23.37 -9.18
C VAL A 325 -6.71 24.42 -10.04
N PRO A 326 -6.32 24.17 -11.30
CA PRO A 326 -5.76 25.22 -12.16
C PRO A 326 -6.78 26.25 -12.66
N PHE A 327 -8.08 25.90 -12.67
CA PHE A 327 -9.14 26.77 -13.19
C PHE A 327 -9.71 27.72 -12.14
N ILE A 328 -9.70 27.34 -10.86
CA ILE A 328 -10.26 28.19 -9.79
C ILE A 328 -9.41 29.46 -9.56
N ASN A 329 -8.11 29.44 -9.92
CA ASN A 329 -7.24 30.60 -9.73
C ASN A 329 -7.28 31.64 -10.88
N ASN A 330 -7.93 31.35 -12.02
CA ASN A 330 -7.93 32.23 -13.19
C ASN A 330 -9.30 32.46 -13.86
N ALA A 331 -10.40 31.90 -13.32
CA ALA A 331 -11.71 31.93 -13.98
C ALA A 331 -12.62 33.12 -13.57
N ILE A 332 -12.07 34.29 -13.22
CA ILE A 332 -12.86 35.53 -13.08
C ILE A 332 -12.58 36.54 -14.21
N ARG A 333 -12.00 36.15 -15.36
CA ARG A 333 -11.73 37.15 -16.42
C ARG A 333 -12.19 36.90 -17.85
N ASN A 334 -12.49 35.68 -18.29
CA ASN A 334 -12.87 35.47 -19.70
C ASN A 334 -14.15 34.65 -19.88
N SER A 335 -15.04 35.17 -20.74
CA SER A 335 -16.32 34.63 -21.20
C SER A 335 -16.24 33.27 -21.93
N VAL A 336 -15.04 32.69 -22.07
CA VAL A 336 -14.82 31.33 -22.61
C VAL A 336 -14.91 30.27 -21.49
N GLY A 337 -14.70 30.64 -20.23
CA GLY A 337 -14.75 29.72 -19.08
C GLY A 337 -16.15 29.19 -18.77
N SER A 338 -17.19 30.01 -18.95
CA SER A 338 -18.59 29.60 -18.74
C SER A 338 -19.07 28.60 -19.80
N LEU A 339 -18.54 28.68 -21.03
CA LEU A 339 -18.90 27.80 -22.14
C LEU A 339 -18.26 26.42 -21.99
N LEU A 340 -17.03 26.34 -21.43
CA LEU A 340 -16.35 25.08 -21.11
C LEU A 340 -16.97 24.36 -19.91
N VAL A 341 -17.42 25.10 -18.89
CA VAL A 341 -18.17 24.53 -17.75
C VAL A 341 -19.54 24.03 -18.21
N ALA A 342 -20.23 24.77 -19.08
CA ALA A 342 -21.48 24.33 -19.69
C ALA A 342 -21.31 23.08 -20.59
N SER A 343 -20.21 22.99 -21.37
CA SER A 343 -19.93 21.79 -22.16
C SER A 343 -19.55 20.59 -21.30
N ALA A 344 -18.81 20.79 -20.20
CA ALA A 344 -18.46 19.71 -19.27
C ALA A 344 -19.70 19.17 -18.55
N LEU A 345 -20.60 20.05 -18.10
CA LEU A 345 -21.90 19.65 -17.54
C LEU A 345 -22.80 19.00 -18.61
N GLY A 346 -22.75 19.46 -19.85
CA GLY A 346 -23.45 18.84 -20.99
C GLY A 346 -22.94 17.44 -21.30
N ILE A 347 -21.64 17.19 -21.24
CA ILE A 347 -21.02 15.87 -21.44
C ILE A 347 -21.39 14.94 -20.28
N VAL A 348 -21.33 15.42 -19.04
CA VAL A 348 -21.75 14.63 -17.86
C VAL A 348 -23.24 14.29 -17.94
N ALA A 349 -24.10 15.23 -18.32
CA ALA A 349 -25.53 15.00 -18.52
C ALA A 349 -25.82 14.05 -19.70
N TYR A 350 -25.04 14.12 -20.77
CA TYR A 350 -25.16 13.22 -21.91
C TYR A 350 -24.75 11.78 -21.56
N ILE A 351 -23.66 11.62 -20.82
CA ILE A 351 -23.22 10.31 -20.30
C ILE A 351 -24.26 9.75 -19.32
N LEU A 352 -24.82 10.58 -18.43
CA LEU A 352 -25.87 10.16 -17.50
C LEU A 352 -27.15 9.71 -18.25
N LYS A 353 -27.51 10.43 -19.32
CA LYS A 353 -28.65 10.10 -20.19
C LYS A 353 -28.43 8.79 -20.95
N ASP A 354 -27.23 8.55 -21.50
CA ASP A 354 -26.93 7.31 -22.21
C ASP A 354 -26.89 6.10 -21.27
N ARG A 355 -26.38 6.26 -20.05
CA ARG A 355 -26.39 5.19 -19.03
C ARG A 355 -27.79 4.87 -18.51
N LEU A 356 -28.68 5.86 -18.41
CA LEU A 356 -30.11 5.64 -18.11
C LEU A 356 -30.81 4.87 -19.24
N LYS A 357 -30.41 5.11 -20.49
CA LYS A 357 -30.96 4.43 -21.68
C LYS A 357 -30.50 2.98 -21.78
N ASP A 358 -29.26 2.70 -21.37
CA ASP A 358 -28.73 1.34 -21.26
C ASP A 358 -29.42 0.55 -20.13
N TRP A 359 -29.79 1.23 -19.04
CA TRP A 359 -30.51 0.62 -17.90
C TRP A 359 -31.94 0.20 -18.26
N VAL A 360 -32.61 0.94 -19.15
CA VAL A 360 -33.96 0.60 -19.64
C VAL A 360 -33.94 -0.55 -20.66
N LYS A 361 -32.81 -0.78 -21.34
CA LYS A 361 -32.65 -1.90 -22.29
C LYS A 361 -32.33 -3.25 -21.64
N GLN A 362 -31.96 -3.27 -20.36
CA GLN A 362 -31.64 -4.48 -19.60
C GLN A 362 -32.78 -4.92 -18.65
N LYS A 363 -33.98 -4.36 -18.79
CA LYS A 363 -35.19 -4.85 -18.13
C LYS A 363 -36.05 -5.68 -19.06
#